data_AF-A0A9D8A2L8-F1
#
_entry.id   AF-A0A9D8A2L8-F1
#
_cell.length_a   1.000
_cell.length_b   1.000
_cell.length_c   1.000
_cell.angle_alpha   90.00
_cell.angle_beta   90.00
_cell.angle_gamma   90.00
#
_symmetry.space_group_name_H-M   'P 1'
#
loop_
_entity.id
_entity.type
_entity.pdbx_description
1 polymer ?
#
loop_
_entity_poly.entity_id
_entity_poly.type
_entity_poly.pdbx_seq_one_letter_code
_entity_poly.pdbx_strand_id
1 'polypeptide(L)'
;MFSSLKSLILIVGSIVLSIVIAIAYYGHFLFQETILYSVENTQKQQELNRIIISMKYPLTTIEGAIYNYLISLDENDKKDIPSYINELRTLLTNFKQKELIIKNKVFQNHIQKLEINIQELSQSFNTLSNFSREDRYPFTRIITTRLNPTNDLLNKSVQILKSAQNELKIIKGMENIELEIQQLHYVLAQAINSTRLLFVSKAEIFGPFEATLNLLLQNQTVYQRLLNDHIQLFEFYLTTNKLDLEVEEAISTFIEANKKRNALVDEIVNDLKSKQWRKDLGFMKAVLKPQLFAIQAEFNLMERRLENLTSKNTKQAKDTSNLLMQFLWLFTGMTIFTIILF
;
A
#
# COMPACT_ATOMS: atom_id res chain seq x y z
N MET A 1 -67.26 -64.79 -23.91
CA MET A 1 -67.29 -63.31 -23.81
C MET A 1 -66.21 -62.73 -22.87
N PHE A 2 -65.23 -63.51 -22.39
CA PHE A 2 -64.17 -63.05 -21.45
C PHE A 2 -62.77 -62.87 -22.09
N SER A 3 -62.60 -63.16 -23.40
CA SER A 3 -61.31 -63.00 -24.09
C SER A 3 -60.98 -61.54 -24.40
N SER A 4 -61.99 -60.70 -24.63
CA SER A 4 -61.82 -59.28 -24.98
C SER A 4 -61.32 -58.42 -23.81
N LEU A 5 -61.70 -58.75 -22.56
CA LEU A 5 -61.25 -58.03 -21.36
C LEU A 5 -59.78 -58.36 -21.04
N LYS A 6 -59.40 -59.65 -21.12
CA LYS A 6 -58.01 -60.08 -20.90
C LYS A 6 -57.05 -59.51 -21.95
N SER A 7 -57.45 -59.47 -23.23
CA SER A 7 -56.64 -58.87 -24.29
C SER A 7 -56.51 -57.35 -24.13
N LEU A 8 -57.58 -56.65 -23.74
CA LEU A 8 -57.55 -55.21 -23.49
C LEU A 8 -56.62 -54.86 -22.33
N ILE A 9 -56.68 -55.62 -21.23
CA ILE A 9 -55.80 -55.45 -20.07
C ILE A 9 -54.33 -55.69 -20.45
N LEU A 10 -54.03 -56.71 -21.27
CA LEU A 10 -52.67 -56.96 -21.78
C LEU A 10 -52.15 -55.81 -22.66
N ILE A 11 -53.00 -55.25 -23.53
CA ILE A 11 -52.64 -54.12 -24.39
C ILE A 11 -52.39 -52.86 -23.56
N VAL A 12 -53.28 -52.54 -22.62
CA VAL A 12 -53.13 -51.38 -21.74
C VAL A 12 -51.88 -51.52 -20.85
N GLY A 13 -51.66 -52.71 -20.27
CA GLY A 13 -50.46 -53.02 -19.51
C GLY A 13 -49.18 -52.87 -20.32
N SER A 14 -49.18 -53.32 -21.58
CA SER A 14 -48.03 -53.16 -22.48
C SER A 14 -47.77 -51.69 -22.83
N ILE A 15 -48.80 -50.89 -23.08
CA ILE A 15 -48.66 -49.45 -23.36
C ILE A 15 -48.11 -48.71 -22.15
N VAL A 16 -48.65 -48.98 -20.96
CA VAL A 16 -48.16 -48.40 -19.71
C VAL A 16 -46.70 -48.78 -19.48
N LEU A 17 -46.34 -50.06 -19.66
CA LEU A 17 -44.97 -50.54 -19.54
C LEU A 17 -44.01 -49.86 -20.54
N SER A 18 -44.43 -49.67 -21.80
CA SER A 18 -43.63 -48.98 -22.81
C SER A 18 -43.41 -47.50 -22.47
N ILE A 19 -44.45 -46.79 -22.00
CA ILE A 19 -44.35 -45.39 -21.56
C ILE A 19 -43.38 -45.29 -20.37
N VAL A 20 -43.52 -46.21 -19.42
CA VAL A 20 -42.67 -46.32 -18.24
C VAL A 20 -41.20 -46.54 -18.61
N ILE A 21 -40.90 -47.46 -19.53
CA ILE A 21 -39.53 -47.73 -20.00
C ILE A 21 -38.97 -46.50 -20.73
N ALA A 22 -39.77 -45.83 -21.55
CA ALA A 22 -39.36 -44.61 -22.25
C ALA A 22 -39.02 -43.47 -21.28
N ILE A 23 -39.84 -43.28 -20.23
CA ILE A 23 -39.59 -42.30 -19.16
C ILE A 23 -38.32 -42.65 -18.37
N ALA A 24 -38.15 -43.93 -18.00
CA ALA A 24 -36.96 -44.39 -17.28
C ALA A 24 -35.68 -44.21 -18.10
N TYR A 25 -35.72 -44.53 -19.40
CA TYR A 25 -34.60 -44.35 -20.32
C TYR A 25 -34.26 -42.86 -20.51
N TYR A 26 -35.27 -42.02 -20.69
CA TYR A 26 -35.08 -40.57 -20.81
C TYR A 26 -34.51 -39.95 -19.52
N GLY A 27 -35.01 -40.38 -18.36
CA GLY A 27 -34.45 -39.98 -17.07
C GLY A 27 -33.00 -40.43 -16.91
N HIS A 28 -32.68 -41.69 -17.25
CA HIS A 28 -31.32 -42.19 -17.20
C HIS A 28 -30.36 -41.40 -18.10
N PHE A 29 -30.78 -41.08 -19.33
CA PHE A 29 -30.03 -40.25 -20.26
C PHE A 29 -29.75 -38.86 -19.68
N LEU A 30 -30.78 -38.16 -19.20
CA LEU A 30 -30.64 -36.84 -18.56
C LEU A 30 -29.75 -36.88 -17.31
N PHE A 31 -29.82 -37.96 -16.53
CA PHE A 31 -28.99 -38.16 -15.34
C PHE A 31 -27.52 -38.32 -15.69
N GLN A 32 -27.20 -39.21 -16.65
CA GLN A 32 -25.83 -39.42 -17.09
C GLN A 32 -25.24 -38.14 -17.69
N GLU A 33 -26.00 -37.45 -18.53
CA GLU A 33 -25.59 -36.17 -19.12
C GLU A 33 -25.32 -35.14 -18.02
N THR A 34 -26.25 -34.96 -17.08
CA THR A 34 -26.11 -33.98 -15.98
C THR A 34 -24.94 -34.31 -15.05
N ILE A 35 -24.70 -35.60 -14.71
CA ILE A 35 -23.58 -35.99 -13.86
C ILE A 35 -22.25 -35.72 -14.54
N LEU A 36 -22.08 -36.16 -15.78
CA LEU A 36 -20.81 -35.99 -16.50
C LEU A 36 -20.50 -34.50 -16.67
N TYR A 37 -21.48 -33.71 -17.14
CA TYR A 37 -21.31 -32.27 -17.27
C TYR A 37 -21.13 -31.54 -15.94
N SER A 38 -21.82 -31.95 -14.86
CA SER A 38 -21.70 -31.31 -13.55
C SER A 38 -20.36 -31.62 -12.89
N VAL A 39 -19.88 -32.86 -12.95
CA VAL A 39 -18.60 -33.26 -12.36
C VAL A 39 -17.44 -32.58 -13.09
N GLU A 40 -17.40 -32.63 -14.42
CA GLU A 40 -16.34 -32.01 -15.22
C GLU A 40 -16.31 -30.48 -15.02
N ASN A 41 -17.47 -29.81 -15.06
CA ASN A 41 -17.51 -28.37 -14.85
C ASN A 41 -17.15 -27.96 -13.42
N THR A 42 -17.54 -28.75 -12.42
CA THR A 42 -17.16 -28.47 -11.03
C THR A 42 -15.64 -28.60 -10.85
N GLN A 43 -15.02 -29.63 -11.44
CA GLN A 43 -13.57 -29.80 -11.40
C GLN A 43 -12.85 -28.62 -12.09
N LYS A 44 -13.28 -28.26 -13.31
CA LYS A 44 -12.72 -27.10 -14.03
C LYS A 44 -12.91 -25.79 -13.25
N GLN A 45 -14.04 -25.60 -12.57
CA GLN A 45 -14.28 -24.42 -11.71
C GLN A 45 -13.38 -24.40 -10.47
N GLN A 46 -13.18 -25.53 -9.81
CA GLN A 46 -12.26 -25.65 -8.67
C GLN A 46 -10.82 -25.37 -9.09
N GLU A 47 -10.40 -25.85 -10.27
CA GLU A 47 -9.09 -25.54 -10.83
C GLU A 47 -8.91 -24.03 -11.06
N LEU A 48 -9.89 -23.38 -11.70
CA LEU A 48 -9.85 -21.93 -11.92
C LEU A 48 -9.80 -21.15 -10.60
N ASN A 49 -10.56 -21.58 -9.60
CA ASN A 49 -10.54 -20.94 -8.28
C ASN A 49 -9.16 -21.07 -7.61
N ARG A 50 -8.54 -22.26 -7.69
CA ARG A 50 -7.16 -22.46 -7.20
C ARG A 50 -6.17 -21.55 -7.91
N ILE A 51 -6.31 -21.36 -9.23
CA ILE A 51 -5.44 -20.45 -9.98
C ILE A 51 -5.64 -19.00 -9.52
N ILE A 52 -6.88 -18.54 -9.31
CA ILE A 52 -7.12 -17.19 -8.78
C ILE A 52 -6.51 -17.00 -7.39
N ILE A 53 -6.68 -17.98 -6.50
CA ILE A 53 -6.04 -17.96 -5.18
C ILE A 53 -4.52 -17.90 -5.32
N SER A 54 -3.94 -18.68 -6.24
CA SER A 54 -2.49 -18.66 -6.50
C SER A 54 -2.00 -17.31 -7.04
N MET A 55 -2.83 -16.55 -7.77
CA MET A 55 -2.48 -15.20 -8.25
C MET A 55 -2.54 -14.13 -7.15
N LYS A 56 -3.39 -14.30 -6.12
CA LYS A 56 -3.47 -13.37 -4.98
C LYS A 56 -2.21 -13.37 -4.12
N TYR A 57 -1.51 -14.51 -4.05
CA TYR A 57 -0.30 -14.63 -3.25
C TYR A 57 0.83 -13.72 -3.76
N PRO A 58 1.25 -13.78 -5.04
CA PRO A 58 2.21 -12.83 -5.60
C PRO A 58 1.79 -11.37 -5.45
N LEU A 59 0.49 -11.04 -5.57
CA LEU A 59 0.01 -9.67 -5.35
C LEU A 59 0.29 -9.18 -3.92
N THR A 60 0.00 -10.02 -2.92
CA THR A 60 0.27 -9.71 -1.51
C THR A 60 1.78 -9.60 -1.26
N THR A 61 2.57 -10.47 -1.88
CA THR A 61 4.04 -10.42 -1.82
C THR A 61 4.59 -9.16 -2.44
N ILE A 62 4.06 -8.72 -3.60
CA ILE A 62 4.44 -7.46 -4.25
C ILE A 62 4.13 -6.28 -3.32
N GLU A 63 2.92 -6.23 -2.74
CA GLU A 63 2.53 -5.17 -1.82
C GLU A 63 3.50 -5.11 -0.61
N GLY A 64 3.74 -6.25 0.03
CA GLY A 64 4.67 -6.34 1.17
C GLY A 64 6.10 -5.93 0.80
N ALA A 65 6.61 -6.39 -0.34
CA ALA A 65 7.94 -6.06 -0.82
C ALA A 65 8.09 -4.57 -1.15
N ILE A 66 7.07 -3.93 -1.76
CA ILE A 66 7.06 -2.48 -2.00
C ILE A 66 7.11 -1.73 -0.66
N TYR A 67 6.32 -2.12 0.34
CA TYR A 67 6.37 -1.48 1.66
C TYR A 67 7.74 -1.65 2.33
N ASN A 68 8.32 -2.86 2.28
CA ASN A 68 9.64 -3.12 2.83
C ASN A 68 10.69 -2.25 2.15
N TYR A 69 10.69 -2.17 0.82
CA TYR A 69 11.60 -1.30 0.06
C TYR A 69 11.47 0.18 0.46
N LEU A 70 10.25 0.67 0.73
CA LEU A 70 10.04 2.06 1.16
C LEU A 70 10.54 2.34 2.58
N ILE A 71 10.62 1.31 3.43
CA ILE A 71 11.09 1.42 4.81
C ILE A 71 12.62 1.25 4.88
N SER A 72 13.14 0.16 4.33
CA SER A 72 14.56 -0.20 4.38
C SER A 72 15.41 0.64 3.43
N LEU A 73 14.84 0.99 2.27
CA LEU A 73 15.52 1.62 1.15
C LEU A 73 16.74 0.84 0.65
N ASP A 74 16.77 -0.47 0.90
CA ASP A 74 17.80 -1.36 0.39
C ASP A 74 17.51 -1.69 -1.09
N GLU A 75 18.52 -1.53 -1.94
CA GLU A 75 18.45 -1.94 -3.35
C GLU A 75 18.27 -3.46 -3.51
N ASN A 76 18.58 -4.26 -2.47
CA ASN A 76 18.28 -5.69 -2.48
C ASN A 76 16.78 -5.95 -2.42
N ASP A 77 16.02 -5.22 -1.58
CA ASP A 77 14.56 -5.38 -1.47
C ASP A 77 13.83 -4.97 -2.77
N LYS A 78 14.46 -4.11 -3.59
CA LYS A 78 13.96 -3.72 -4.90
C LYS A 78 14.08 -4.81 -5.97
N LYS A 79 15.09 -5.68 -5.89
CA LYS A 79 15.43 -6.63 -6.98
C LYS A 79 14.35 -7.68 -7.23
N ASP A 80 13.65 -8.09 -6.19
CA ASP A 80 12.70 -9.20 -6.27
C ASP A 80 11.31 -8.77 -6.76
N ILE A 81 10.96 -7.49 -6.61
CA ILE A 81 9.64 -6.96 -6.98
C ILE A 81 9.30 -7.18 -8.47
N PRO A 82 10.19 -6.88 -9.44
CA PRO A 82 9.95 -7.19 -10.85
C PRO A 82 9.72 -8.68 -11.11
N SER A 83 10.39 -9.56 -10.36
CA SER A 83 10.24 -11.02 -10.48
C SER A 83 8.83 -11.44 -10.07
N TYR A 84 8.33 -10.94 -8.93
CA TYR A 84 6.96 -11.24 -8.48
C TYR A 84 5.89 -10.69 -9.44
N ILE A 85 6.10 -9.50 -10.02
CA ILE A 85 5.21 -8.95 -11.06
C ILE A 85 5.20 -9.87 -12.29
N ASN A 86 6.36 -10.39 -12.69
CA ASN A 86 6.47 -11.29 -13.83
C ASN A 86 5.84 -12.67 -13.56
N GLU A 87 5.99 -13.19 -12.34
CA GLU A 87 5.28 -14.39 -11.88
C GLU A 87 3.76 -14.20 -11.99
N LEU A 88 3.24 -13.07 -11.52
CA LEU A 88 1.82 -12.74 -11.63
C LEU A 88 1.34 -12.68 -13.09
N ARG A 89 2.13 -12.10 -13.99
CA ARG A 89 1.84 -12.09 -15.45
C ARG A 89 1.83 -13.50 -16.04
N THR A 90 2.75 -14.35 -15.60
CA THR A 90 2.85 -15.74 -16.06
C THR A 90 1.62 -16.52 -15.63
N LEU A 91 1.20 -16.39 -14.37
CA LEU A 91 -0.03 -17.01 -13.86
C LEU A 91 -1.27 -16.52 -14.61
N LEU A 92 -1.37 -15.22 -14.89
CA LEU A 92 -2.47 -14.65 -15.67
C LEU A 92 -2.50 -15.19 -17.11
N THR A 93 -1.34 -15.34 -17.74
CA THR A 93 -1.21 -15.92 -19.09
C THR A 93 -1.68 -17.37 -19.10
N ASN A 94 -1.26 -18.17 -18.12
CA ASN A 94 -1.72 -19.56 -17.96
C ASN A 94 -3.22 -19.65 -17.70
N PHE A 95 -3.78 -18.71 -16.93
CA PHE A 95 -5.21 -18.62 -16.66
C PHE A 95 -6.02 -18.31 -17.93
N LYS A 96 -5.53 -17.41 -18.78
CA LYS A 96 -6.16 -17.02 -20.06
C LYS A 96 -6.33 -18.18 -21.04
N GLN A 97 -5.43 -19.17 -21.00
CA GLN A 97 -5.43 -20.33 -21.89
C GLN A 97 -6.46 -21.40 -21.49
N LYS A 98 -7.11 -21.27 -20.33
CA LYS A 98 -8.09 -22.27 -19.87
C LYS A 98 -9.36 -22.23 -20.72
N GLU A 99 -9.86 -23.40 -21.11
CA GLU A 99 -11.00 -23.54 -22.04
C GLU A 99 -12.25 -22.76 -21.60
N LEU A 100 -12.62 -22.85 -20.31
CA LEU A 100 -13.74 -22.12 -19.71
C LEU A 100 -13.59 -20.60 -19.78
N ILE A 101 -12.35 -20.12 -19.78
CA ILE A 101 -12.00 -18.70 -19.85
C ILE A 101 -12.06 -18.22 -21.30
N ILE A 102 -11.52 -18.98 -22.25
CA ILE A 102 -11.59 -18.69 -23.69
C ILE A 102 -13.04 -18.54 -24.15
N LYS A 103 -13.93 -19.43 -23.68
CA LYS A 103 -15.34 -19.45 -24.07
C LYS A 103 -16.18 -18.34 -23.41
N ASN A 104 -15.66 -17.63 -22.41
CA ASN A 104 -16.44 -16.68 -21.60
C ASN A 104 -15.93 -15.24 -21.76
N LYS A 105 -16.64 -14.46 -22.58
CA LYS A 105 -16.32 -13.04 -22.86
C LYS A 105 -16.20 -12.17 -21.61
N VAL A 106 -16.98 -12.46 -20.56
CA VAL A 106 -16.91 -11.69 -19.31
C VAL A 106 -15.57 -11.91 -18.62
N PHE A 107 -15.07 -13.15 -18.55
CA PHE A 107 -13.74 -13.43 -18.02
C PHE A 107 -12.64 -12.79 -18.87
N GLN A 108 -12.78 -12.82 -20.20
CA GLN A 108 -11.81 -12.15 -21.10
C GLN A 108 -11.70 -10.65 -20.79
N ASN A 109 -12.82 -9.97 -20.54
CA ASN A 109 -12.80 -8.56 -20.17
C ASN A 109 -12.08 -8.31 -18.84
N HIS A 110 -12.31 -9.15 -17.81
CA HIS A 110 -11.62 -9.03 -16.53
C HIS A 110 -10.11 -9.31 -16.65
N ILE A 111 -9.73 -10.30 -17.48
CA ILE A 111 -8.33 -10.61 -17.76
C ILE A 111 -7.64 -9.45 -18.46
N GLN A 112 -8.29 -8.84 -19.46
CA GLN A 112 -7.72 -7.67 -20.15
C GLN A 112 -7.49 -6.50 -19.18
N LYS A 113 -8.43 -6.25 -18.26
CA LYS A 113 -8.25 -5.24 -17.21
C LYS A 113 -7.10 -5.58 -16.26
N LEU A 114 -6.96 -6.85 -15.87
CA LEU A 114 -5.82 -7.31 -15.08
C LEU A 114 -4.49 -7.12 -15.80
N GLU A 115 -4.41 -7.46 -17.09
CA GLU A 115 -3.22 -7.23 -17.91
C GLU A 115 -2.80 -5.75 -17.89
N ILE A 116 -3.76 -4.84 -18.08
CA ILE A 116 -3.54 -3.38 -18.01
C ILE A 116 -3.08 -2.97 -16.62
N ASN A 117 -3.80 -3.36 -15.56
CA ASN A 117 -3.48 -2.95 -14.19
C ASN A 117 -2.10 -3.46 -13.74
N ILE A 118 -1.71 -4.68 -14.13
CA ILE A 118 -0.38 -5.26 -13.82
C ILE A 118 0.72 -4.54 -14.62
N GLN A 119 0.42 -4.14 -15.87
CA GLN A 119 1.34 -3.32 -16.66
C GLN A 119 1.54 -1.94 -16.03
N GLU A 120 0.47 -1.26 -15.64
CA GLU A 120 0.53 0.04 -14.96
C GLU A 120 1.25 -0.04 -13.61
N LEU A 121 1.01 -1.10 -12.83
CA LEU A 121 1.72 -1.36 -11.58
C LEU A 121 3.23 -1.48 -11.81
N SER A 122 3.63 -2.23 -12.85
CA SER A 122 5.03 -2.41 -13.21
C SER A 122 5.69 -1.10 -13.65
N GLN A 123 5.01 -0.30 -14.45
CA GLN A 123 5.50 1.02 -14.88
C GLN A 123 5.63 1.97 -13.68
N SER A 124 4.62 2.00 -12.81
CA SER A 124 4.60 2.85 -11.62
C SER A 124 5.68 2.43 -10.63
N PHE A 125 5.93 1.14 -10.47
CA PHE A 125 7.03 0.64 -9.66
C PHE A 125 8.39 1.08 -10.23
N ASN A 126 8.59 0.99 -11.55
CA ASN A 126 9.82 1.49 -12.17
C ASN A 126 10.02 2.99 -11.91
N THR A 127 8.95 3.79 -11.98
CA THR A 127 8.98 5.21 -11.62
C THR A 127 9.39 5.40 -10.16
N LEU A 128 8.76 4.69 -9.22
CA LEU A 128 9.13 4.73 -7.80
C LEU A 128 10.62 4.37 -7.58
N SER A 129 11.09 3.35 -8.29
CA SER A 129 12.46 2.84 -8.16
C SER A 129 13.54 3.85 -8.58
N ASN A 130 13.15 4.85 -9.38
CA ASN A 130 14.00 5.92 -9.90
C ASN A 130 13.96 7.20 -9.06
N PHE A 131 13.16 7.25 -7.98
CA PHE A 131 13.13 8.41 -7.09
C PHE A 131 14.49 8.60 -6.43
N SER A 132 15.02 9.83 -6.50
CA SER A 132 16.35 10.15 -5.96
C SER A 132 16.34 10.13 -4.44
N ARG A 133 17.53 10.19 -3.83
CA ARG A 133 17.65 10.34 -2.37
C ARG A 133 16.91 11.60 -1.88
N GLU A 134 16.94 12.68 -2.66
CA GLU A 134 16.26 13.94 -2.34
C GLU A 134 14.74 13.80 -2.41
N ASP A 135 14.20 12.98 -3.32
CA ASP A 135 12.75 12.72 -3.37
C ASP A 135 12.26 11.93 -2.14
N ARG A 136 13.12 11.07 -1.58
CA ARG A 136 12.84 10.23 -0.40
C ARG A 136 13.21 10.91 0.91
N TYR A 137 14.10 11.91 0.87
CA TYR A 137 14.57 12.65 2.02
C TYR A 137 14.77 14.12 1.62
N PRO A 138 13.68 14.91 1.51
CA PRO A 138 13.73 16.27 0.97
C PRO A 138 14.67 17.19 1.75
N PHE A 139 14.77 16.95 3.06
CA PHE A 139 15.59 17.74 3.95
C PHE A 139 17.08 17.52 3.75
N THR A 140 17.50 16.40 3.15
CA THR A 140 18.93 16.10 2.96
C THR A 140 19.64 17.24 2.27
N ARG A 141 19.05 17.78 1.19
CA ARG A 141 19.63 18.90 0.45
C ARG A 141 19.72 20.16 1.30
N ILE A 142 18.63 20.53 1.98
CA ILE A 142 18.61 21.72 2.86
C ILE A 142 19.66 21.57 3.98
N ILE A 143 19.73 20.39 4.59
CA ILE A 143 20.67 20.09 5.68
C ILE A 143 22.12 20.20 5.19
N THR A 144 22.48 19.44 4.16
CA THR A 144 23.89 19.31 3.75
C THR A 144 24.41 20.57 3.05
N THR A 145 23.59 21.23 2.24
CA THR A 145 24.05 22.34 1.38
C THR A 145 23.82 23.72 1.98
N ARG A 146 22.89 23.87 2.93
CA ARG A 146 22.50 25.19 3.48
C ARG A 146 22.62 25.24 5.00
N LEU A 147 22.00 24.31 5.73
CA LEU A 147 21.92 24.36 7.19
C LEU A 147 23.26 24.05 7.85
N ASN A 148 23.94 22.96 7.46
CA ASN A 148 25.25 22.59 8.00
C ASN A 148 26.30 23.70 7.78
N PRO A 149 26.49 24.23 6.55
CA PRO A 149 27.40 25.36 6.34
C PRO A 149 27.03 26.60 7.19
N THR A 150 25.73 26.87 7.38
CA THR A 150 25.28 27.99 8.22
C THR A 150 25.61 27.74 9.70
N ASN A 151 25.44 26.52 10.19
CA ASN A 151 25.83 26.13 11.54
C ASN A 151 27.35 26.19 11.73
N ASP A 152 28.13 25.86 10.71
CA ASP A 152 29.59 25.97 10.75
C ASP A 152 30.04 27.43 10.85
N LEU A 153 29.38 28.36 10.14
CA LEU A 153 29.62 29.80 10.27
C LEU A 153 29.31 30.28 11.70
N LEU A 154 28.16 29.89 12.25
CA LEU A 154 27.80 30.22 13.64
C LEU A 154 28.85 29.72 14.64
N ASN A 155 29.26 28.46 14.52
CA ASN A 155 30.28 27.89 15.40
C ASN A 155 31.62 28.60 15.25
N LYS A 156 32.06 28.93 14.03
CA LYS A 156 33.29 29.67 13.78
C LYS A 156 33.26 31.05 14.43
N SER A 157 32.17 31.81 14.27
CA SER A 157 32.00 33.10 14.93
C SER A 157 32.13 32.97 16.45
N VAL A 158 31.48 31.98 17.07
CA VAL A 158 31.60 31.73 18.51
C VAL A 158 33.03 31.38 18.91
N GLN A 159 33.78 30.62 18.10
CA GLN A 159 35.20 30.33 18.38
C GLN A 159 36.09 31.57 18.30
N ILE A 160 35.83 32.48 17.34
CA ILE A 160 36.57 33.74 17.24
C ILE A 160 36.32 34.59 18.49
N LEU A 161 35.04 34.74 18.91
CA LEU A 161 34.68 35.43 20.15
C LEU A 161 35.37 34.83 21.37
N LYS A 162 35.41 33.50 21.46
CA LYS A 162 36.09 32.79 22.55
C LYS A 162 37.59 33.03 22.56
N SER A 163 38.25 33.08 21.40
CA SER A 163 39.67 33.41 21.30
C SER A 163 39.97 34.84 21.73
N ALA A 164 39.08 35.79 21.40
CA ALA A 164 39.19 37.20 21.77
C ALA A 164 38.76 37.51 23.22
N GLN A 165 38.26 36.53 23.98
CA GLN A 165 37.59 36.77 25.28
C GLN A 165 38.44 37.56 26.30
N ASN A 166 39.76 37.36 26.30
CA ASN A 166 40.65 38.02 27.26
C ASN A 166 40.80 39.52 26.95
N GLU A 167 40.80 39.87 25.67
CA GLU A 167 40.87 41.26 25.20
C GLU A 167 39.53 41.97 25.46
N LEU A 168 38.43 41.28 25.24
CA LEU A 168 37.08 41.79 25.49
C LEU A 168 36.84 42.10 26.97
N LYS A 169 37.38 41.30 27.91
CA LYS A 169 37.24 41.54 29.36
C LYS A 169 37.80 42.88 29.84
N ILE A 170 38.75 43.46 29.09
CA ILE A 170 39.40 44.73 29.46
C ILE A 170 38.49 45.92 29.09
N ILE A 171 37.49 45.70 28.24
CA ILE A 171 36.53 46.71 27.82
C ILE A 171 35.49 46.93 28.92
N LYS A 172 35.25 48.21 29.26
CA LYS A 172 34.28 48.59 30.29
C LYS A 172 32.88 48.07 29.93
N GLY A 173 32.25 47.38 30.88
CA GLY A 173 30.91 46.79 30.69
C GLY A 173 30.92 45.39 30.06
N MET A 174 32.08 44.81 29.78
CA MET A 174 32.25 43.44 29.27
C MET A 174 32.91 42.49 30.28
N GLU A 175 32.84 42.80 31.57
CA GLU A 175 33.54 42.04 32.61
C GLU A 175 33.09 40.56 32.66
N ASN A 176 31.84 40.29 32.27
CA ASN A 176 31.24 38.95 32.24
C ASN A 176 31.21 38.30 30.84
N ILE A 177 31.90 38.85 29.84
CA ILE A 177 31.82 38.40 28.45
C ILE A 177 32.16 36.91 28.24
N GLU A 178 33.04 36.35 29.08
CA GLU A 178 33.35 34.92 29.03
C GLU A 178 32.12 34.05 29.34
N LEU A 179 31.35 34.42 30.37
CA LEU A 179 30.13 33.70 30.73
C LEU A 179 29.10 33.80 29.60
N GLU A 180 28.95 35.00 29.02
CA GLU A 180 28.05 35.25 27.89
C GLU A 180 28.41 34.40 26.66
N ILE A 181 29.69 34.31 26.31
CA ILE A 181 30.16 33.48 25.19
C ILE A 181 29.94 31.99 25.48
N GLN A 182 30.16 31.53 26.71
CA GLN A 182 29.90 30.14 27.10
C GLN A 182 28.41 29.79 27.01
N GLN A 183 27.54 30.68 27.50
CA GLN A 183 26.09 30.52 27.40
C GLN A 183 25.62 30.54 25.95
N LEU A 184 26.12 31.46 25.13
CA LEU A 184 25.86 31.50 23.69
C LEU A 184 26.21 30.17 23.01
N HIS A 185 27.41 29.63 23.28
CA HIS A 185 27.84 28.37 22.71
C HIS A 185 26.92 27.21 23.13
N TYR A 186 26.53 27.16 24.40
CA TYR A 186 25.59 26.17 24.91
C TYR A 186 24.23 26.28 24.22
N VAL A 187 23.64 27.49 24.18
CA VAL A 187 22.34 27.74 23.56
C VAL A 187 22.38 27.39 22.06
N LEU A 188 23.45 27.77 21.35
CA LEU A 188 23.65 27.41 19.94
C LEU A 188 23.68 25.89 19.75
N ALA A 189 24.44 25.17 20.58
CA ALA A 189 24.53 23.72 20.51
C ALA A 189 23.15 23.06 20.74
N GLN A 190 22.38 23.56 21.72
CA GLN A 190 21.01 23.08 21.97
C GLN A 190 20.06 23.40 20.82
N ALA A 191 20.15 24.60 20.24
CA ALA A 191 19.35 25.00 19.08
C ALA A 191 19.61 24.09 17.88
N ILE A 192 20.88 23.81 17.56
CA ILE A 192 21.29 22.89 16.49
C ILE A 192 20.78 21.47 16.78
N ASN A 193 20.96 20.98 18.01
CA ASN A 193 20.52 19.64 18.39
C ASN A 193 19.00 19.48 18.30
N SER A 194 18.25 20.46 18.78
CA SER A 194 16.79 20.46 18.67
C SER A 194 16.33 20.51 17.21
N THR A 195 17.05 21.21 16.32
CA THR A 195 16.74 21.16 14.87
C THR A 195 16.99 19.76 14.30
N ARG A 196 18.04 19.06 14.74
CA ARG A 196 18.29 17.67 14.33
C ARG A 196 17.12 16.74 14.73
N LEU A 197 16.57 16.96 15.92
CA LEU A 197 15.41 16.19 16.41
C LEU A 197 14.15 16.44 15.58
N LEU A 198 13.98 17.64 14.98
CA LEU A 198 12.84 17.91 14.09
C LEU A 198 12.83 16.95 12.89
N PHE A 199 13.98 16.63 12.31
CA PHE A 199 14.06 15.74 11.14
C PHE A 199 13.64 14.31 11.45
N VAL A 200 13.99 13.81 12.64
CA VAL A 200 13.69 12.43 13.06
C VAL A 200 12.31 12.30 13.70
N SER A 201 11.65 13.40 14.05
CA SER A 201 10.31 13.39 14.67
C SER A 201 9.26 12.65 13.84
N LYS A 202 9.36 12.69 12.50
CA LYS A 202 8.45 11.97 11.59
C LYS A 202 8.54 10.45 11.67
N ALA A 203 9.64 9.92 12.22
CA ALA A 203 9.80 8.49 12.43
C ALA A 203 9.11 8.00 13.72
N GLU A 204 8.53 8.91 14.51
CA GLU A 204 7.79 8.62 15.75
C GLU A 204 8.59 7.83 16.81
N ILE A 205 9.92 7.80 16.68
CA ILE A 205 10.86 7.14 17.61
C ILE A 205 10.71 7.69 19.04
N PHE A 206 10.36 8.96 19.16
CA PHE A 206 10.21 9.68 20.42
C PHE A 206 8.74 9.87 20.85
N GLY A 207 7.81 9.15 20.22
CA GLY A 207 6.38 9.26 20.43
C GLY A 207 5.63 9.87 19.23
N PRO A 208 4.32 10.15 19.38
CA PRO A 208 3.48 10.62 18.28
C PRO A 208 4.05 11.88 17.62
N PHE A 209 4.01 11.92 16.28
CA PHE A 209 4.62 13.00 15.51
C PHE A 209 4.16 14.40 15.96
N GLU A 210 2.85 14.63 16.08
CA GLU A 210 2.29 15.95 16.42
C GLU A 210 2.72 16.43 17.81
N ALA A 211 2.73 15.53 18.80
CA ALA A 211 3.16 15.86 20.16
C ALA A 211 4.65 16.21 20.19
N THR A 212 5.48 15.38 19.52
CA THR A 212 6.93 15.58 19.42
C THR A 212 7.27 16.87 18.68
N LEU A 213 6.59 17.13 17.55
CA LEU A 213 6.77 18.35 16.77
C LEU A 213 6.47 19.59 17.61
N ASN A 214 5.33 19.62 18.30
CA ASN A 214 4.94 20.76 19.13
C ASN A 214 5.96 21.06 20.23
N LEU A 215 6.45 20.02 20.94
CA LEU A 215 7.49 20.17 21.94
C LEU A 215 8.79 20.73 21.34
N LEU A 216 9.22 20.22 20.19
CA LEU A 216 10.43 20.68 19.52
C LEU A 216 10.30 22.12 19.01
N LEU A 217 9.12 22.53 18.54
CA LEU A 217 8.86 23.93 18.14
C LEU A 217 8.89 24.88 19.34
N GLN A 218 8.36 24.47 20.49
CA GLN A 218 8.49 25.23 21.75
C GLN A 218 9.96 25.40 22.13
N ASN A 219 10.74 24.31 22.09
CA ASN A 219 12.18 24.36 22.35
C ASN A 219 12.91 25.30 21.37
N GLN A 220 12.62 25.23 20.07
CA GLN A 220 13.20 26.16 19.08
C GLN A 220 12.87 27.61 19.41
N THR A 221 11.63 27.91 19.83
CA THR A 221 11.22 29.26 20.23
C THR A 221 12.03 29.75 21.43
N VAL A 222 12.22 28.90 22.45
CA VAL A 222 13.03 29.23 23.63
C VAL A 222 14.48 29.51 23.24
N TYR A 223 15.10 28.63 22.45
CA TYR A 223 16.49 28.82 22.04
C TYR A 223 16.67 30.02 21.12
N GLN A 224 15.73 30.28 20.21
CA GLN A 224 15.77 31.46 19.36
C GLN A 224 15.70 32.76 20.18
N ARG A 225 14.83 32.80 21.20
CA ARG A 225 14.79 33.94 22.13
C ARG A 225 16.14 34.14 22.82
N LEU A 226 16.71 33.08 23.41
CA LEU A 226 18.01 33.17 24.09
C LEU A 226 19.14 33.60 23.15
N LEU A 227 19.16 33.10 21.90
CA LEU A 227 20.13 33.56 20.89
C LEU A 227 19.93 35.04 20.55
N ASN A 228 18.69 35.50 20.45
CA ASN A 228 18.39 36.92 20.18
C ASN A 228 18.80 37.82 21.36
N ASP A 229 18.64 37.36 22.61
CA ASP A 229 19.10 38.10 23.79
C ASP A 229 20.63 38.32 23.74
N HIS A 230 21.39 37.29 23.38
CA HIS A 230 22.84 37.44 23.17
C HIS A 230 23.18 38.29 21.95
N ILE A 231 22.42 38.22 20.86
CA ILE A 231 22.61 39.10 19.69
C ILE A 231 22.44 40.56 20.08
N GLN A 232 21.38 40.90 20.82
CA GLN A 232 21.14 42.28 21.28
C GLN A 232 22.30 42.78 22.15
N LEU A 233 22.85 41.91 23.01
CA LEU A 233 24.02 42.24 23.81
C LEU A 233 25.25 42.53 22.93
N PHE A 234 25.51 41.72 21.91
CA PHE A 234 26.64 41.95 21.00
C PHE A 234 26.43 43.18 20.10
N GLU A 235 25.20 43.44 19.65
CA GLU A 235 24.86 44.67 18.91
C GLU A 235 25.09 45.91 19.78
N PHE A 236 24.69 45.87 21.05
CA PHE A 236 25.00 46.93 22.01
C PHE A 236 26.52 47.17 22.07
N TYR A 237 27.30 46.11 22.23
CA TYR A 237 28.77 46.20 22.27
C TYR A 237 29.42 46.72 20.99
N LEU A 238 28.92 46.32 19.81
CA LEU A 238 29.34 46.88 18.53
C LEU A 238 29.13 48.40 18.47
N THR A 239 28.02 48.89 19.01
CA THR A 239 27.70 50.33 18.96
C THR A 239 28.41 51.17 20.01
N THR A 240 28.70 50.61 21.20
CA THR A 240 29.24 51.38 22.33
C THR A 240 30.76 51.31 22.46
N ASN A 241 31.39 50.27 21.91
CA ASN A 241 32.81 50.00 22.12
C ASN A 241 33.58 49.93 20.80
N LYS A 242 34.86 50.32 20.82
CA LYS A 242 35.77 50.04 19.71
C LYS A 242 36.27 48.61 19.85
N LEU A 243 35.64 47.70 19.13
CA LEU A 243 36.04 46.30 19.03
C LEU A 243 37.12 46.13 17.96
N ASP A 244 37.90 45.06 18.07
CA ASP A 244 38.80 44.67 16.99
C ASP A 244 37.99 44.22 15.76
N LEU A 245 38.55 44.44 14.57
CA LEU A 245 37.88 44.18 13.29
C LEU A 245 37.46 42.71 13.16
N GLU A 246 38.28 41.78 13.65
CA GLU A 246 37.96 40.34 13.65
C GLU A 246 36.75 40.01 14.54
N VAL A 247 36.60 40.70 15.68
CA VAL A 247 35.46 40.51 16.59
C VAL A 247 34.18 41.10 15.98
N GLU A 248 34.28 42.30 15.41
CA GLU A 248 33.16 42.96 14.74
C GLU A 248 32.63 42.12 13.57
N GLU A 249 33.52 41.58 12.75
CA GLU A 249 33.17 40.67 11.66
C GLU A 249 32.55 39.36 12.18
N ALA A 250 33.08 38.79 13.26
CA ALA A 250 32.55 37.57 13.87
C ALA A 250 31.12 37.76 14.38
N ILE A 251 30.83 38.88 15.05
CA ILE A 251 29.48 39.22 15.53
C ILE A 251 28.54 39.42 14.34
N SER A 252 28.93 40.21 13.35
CA SER A 252 28.10 40.49 12.17
C SER A 252 27.77 39.20 11.41
N THR A 253 28.78 38.34 11.20
CA THR A 253 28.61 37.01 10.59
C THR A 253 27.67 36.13 11.41
N PHE A 254 27.78 36.17 12.75
CA PHE A 254 26.89 35.40 13.63
C PHE A 254 25.43 35.81 13.47
N ILE A 255 25.16 37.13 13.46
CA ILE A 255 23.81 37.68 13.32
C ILE A 255 23.19 37.27 11.98
N GLU A 256 23.92 37.47 10.88
CA GLU A 256 23.46 37.09 9.54
C GLU A 256 23.23 35.58 9.41
N ALA A 257 24.17 34.77 9.90
CA ALA A 257 24.07 33.32 9.88
C ALA A 257 22.89 32.84 10.75
N ASN A 258 22.60 33.46 11.89
CA ASN A 258 21.47 33.10 12.74
C ASN A 258 20.14 33.40 12.04
N LYS A 259 20.03 34.57 11.40
CA LYS A 259 18.85 34.91 10.58
C LYS A 259 18.63 33.91 9.46
N LYS A 260 19.70 33.54 8.74
CA LYS A 260 19.66 32.53 7.68
C LYS A 260 19.27 31.16 8.22
N ARG A 261 19.83 30.74 9.37
CA ARG A 261 19.48 29.48 10.04
C ARG A 261 17.99 29.44 10.37
N ASN A 262 17.44 30.50 10.96
CA ASN A 262 16.02 30.53 11.34
C ASN A 262 15.10 30.39 10.11
N ALA A 263 15.39 31.11 9.03
CA ALA A 263 14.63 30.97 7.78
C ALA A 263 14.68 29.53 7.22
N LEU A 264 15.82 28.85 7.31
CA LEU A 264 15.95 27.44 6.92
C LEU A 264 15.14 26.50 7.82
N VAL A 265 15.13 26.76 9.13
CA VAL A 265 14.33 25.97 10.08
C VAL A 265 12.84 26.13 9.79
N ASP A 266 12.38 27.36 9.50
CA ASP A 266 10.98 27.61 9.13
C ASP A 266 10.58 26.88 7.84
N GLU A 267 11.45 26.88 6.83
CA GLU A 267 11.28 26.11 5.58
C GLU A 267 11.09 24.62 5.90
N ILE A 268 11.96 24.03 6.73
CA ILE A 268 11.88 22.64 7.17
C ILE A 268 10.57 22.35 7.92
N VAL A 269 10.17 23.23 8.85
CA VAL A 269 8.97 23.05 9.66
C VAL A 269 7.72 23.04 8.79
N ASN A 270 7.64 23.93 7.79
CA ASN A 270 6.51 23.98 6.86
C ASN A 270 6.40 22.69 6.05
N ASP A 271 7.52 22.18 5.55
CA ASP A 271 7.58 20.93 4.81
C ASP A 271 7.25 19.70 5.69
N LEU A 272 7.71 19.67 6.95
CA LEU A 272 7.36 18.61 7.92
C LEU A 272 5.87 18.56 8.22
N LYS A 273 5.19 19.71 8.26
CA LYS A 273 3.73 19.78 8.42
C LYS A 273 2.98 19.33 7.16
N SER A 274 3.63 19.32 6.00
CA SER A 274 3.03 18.85 4.76
C SER A 274 2.76 17.34 4.79
N LYS A 275 1.68 16.91 4.13
CA LYS A 275 1.37 15.49 3.93
C LYS A 275 2.26 14.81 2.88
N GLN A 276 3.09 15.57 2.18
CA GLN A 276 3.89 15.12 1.03
C GLN A 276 5.40 15.27 1.26
N TRP A 277 5.83 15.32 2.52
CA TRP A 277 7.26 15.45 2.85
C TRP A 277 8.10 14.35 2.18
N ARG A 278 7.60 13.12 2.08
CA ARG A 278 8.22 12.03 1.32
C ARG A 278 7.45 11.79 0.01
N LYS A 279 8.08 12.08 -1.14
CA LYS A 279 7.42 11.93 -2.43
C LYS A 279 7.12 10.47 -2.74
N ASP A 280 8.02 9.56 -2.37
CA ASP A 280 7.85 8.10 -2.53
C ASP A 280 6.65 7.57 -1.74
N LEU A 281 6.46 7.99 -0.50
CA LEU A 281 5.27 7.65 0.29
C LEU A 281 3.99 8.25 -0.30
N GLY A 282 4.07 9.50 -0.77
CA GLY A 282 2.97 10.14 -1.50
C GLY A 282 2.57 9.35 -2.76
N PHE A 283 3.57 8.93 -3.55
CA PHE A 283 3.39 8.13 -4.75
C PHE A 283 2.83 6.74 -4.44
N MET A 284 3.33 6.08 -3.39
CA MET A 284 2.77 4.81 -2.91
C MET A 284 1.28 4.91 -2.61
N LYS A 285 0.87 5.97 -1.87
CA LYS A 285 -0.53 6.17 -1.48
C LYS A 285 -1.43 6.56 -2.65
N ALA A 286 -0.94 7.40 -3.55
CA ALA A 286 -1.74 8.01 -4.62
C ALA A 286 -1.79 7.18 -5.91
N VAL A 287 -0.76 6.36 -6.18
CA VAL A 287 -0.61 5.64 -7.46
C VAL A 287 -0.59 4.13 -7.24
N LEU A 288 0.40 3.61 -6.50
CA LEU A 288 0.61 2.17 -6.38
C LEU A 288 -0.52 1.47 -5.60
N LYS A 289 -0.94 2.04 -4.46
CA LYS A 289 -2.01 1.45 -3.63
C LYS A 289 -3.35 1.33 -4.39
N PRO A 290 -3.83 2.35 -5.12
CA PRO A 290 -4.98 2.20 -6.00
C PRO A 290 -4.81 1.11 -7.07
N GLN A 291 -3.63 0.98 -7.67
CA GLN A 291 -3.37 -0.07 -8.68
C GLN A 291 -3.40 -1.48 -8.08
N LEU A 292 -2.78 -1.68 -6.91
CA LEU A 292 -2.85 -2.94 -6.16
C LEU A 292 -4.31 -3.30 -5.83
N PHE A 293 -5.11 -2.33 -5.37
CA PHE A 293 -6.53 -2.52 -5.12
C PHE A 293 -7.35 -2.81 -6.37
N ALA A 294 -7.01 -2.20 -7.51
CA ALA A 294 -7.67 -2.50 -8.79
C ALA A 294 -7.43 -3.95 -9.21
N ILE A 295 -6.19 -4.46 -9.07
CA ILE A 295 -5.88 -5.88 -9.35
C ILE A 295 -6.66 -6.79 -8.40
N GLN A 296 -6.65 -6.50 -7.09
CA GLN A 296 -7.40 -7.28 -6.10
C GLN A 296 -8.91 -7.29 -6.38
N ALA A 297 -9.47 -6.15 -6.79
CA ALA A 297 -10.88 -6.03 -7.13
C ALA A 297 -11.24 -6.92 -8.32
N GLU A 298 -10.41 -6.95 -9.36
CA GLU A 298 -10.63 -7.84 -10.52
C GLU A 298 -10.55 -9.33 -10.12
N PHE A 299 -9.62 -9.72 -9.23
CA PHE A 299 -9.62 -11.09 -8.68
C PHE A 299 -10.93 -11.44 -7.96
N ASN A 300 -11.41 -10.55 -7.10
CA ASN A 300 -12.66 -10.76 -6.37
C ASN A 300 -13.87 -10.83 -7.32
N LEU A 301 -13.88 -10.04 -8.40
CA LEU A 301 -14.94 -10.11 -9.42
C LEU A 301 -14.93 -11.44 -10.17
N MET A 302 -13.75 -11.95 -10.52
CA MET A 302 -13.61 -13.25 -11.16
C MET A 302 -14.03 -14.40 -10.24
N GLU A 303 -13.66 -14.38 -8.95
CA GLU A 303 -14.12 -15.37 -7.96
C GLU A 303 -15.63 -15.38 -7.83
N ARG A 304 -16.25 -14.22 -7.61
CA ARG A 304 -17.72 -14.10 -7.56
C ARG A 304 -18.37 -14.62 -8.83
N ARG A 305 -17.73 -14.43 -9.99
CA ARG A 305 -18.24 -14.95 -11.26
C ARG A 305 -18.14 -16.47 -11.32
N LEU A 306 -17.05 -17.06 -10.85
CA LEU A 306 -16.92 -18.52 -10.71
C LEU A 306 -17.96 -19.07 -9.74
N GLU A 307 -18.13 -18.48 -8.57
CA GLU A 307 -19.13 -18.88 -7.57
C GLU A 307 -20.55 -18.86 -8.14
N ASN A 308 -20.91 -17.82 -8.90
CA ASN A 308 -22.21 -17.75 -9.57
C ASN A 308 -22.39 -18.85 -10.62
N LEU A 309 -21.34 -19.22 -11.36
CA LEU A 309 -21.39 -20.34 -12.30
C LEU A 309 -21.52 -21.67 -11.57
N THR A 310 -20.81 -21.87 -10.45
CA THR A 310 -20.93 -23.05 -9.60
C THR A 310 -22.34 -23.17 -9.05
N SER A 311 -22.89 -22.09 -8.47
CA SER A 311 -24.24 -22.06 -7.91
C SER A 311 -25.31 -22.39 -8.97
N LYS A 312 -25.17 -21.84 -10.19
CA LYS A 312 -26.07 -22.16 -11.30
C LYS A 312 -26.02 -23.64 -11.67
N ASN A 313 -24.82 -24.22 -11.76
CA ASN A 313 -24.64 -25.63 -12.07
C ASN A 313 -25.21 -26.54 -10.95
N THR A 314 -24.97 -26.22 -9.69
CA THR A 314 -25.55 -26.96 -8.54
C THR A 314 -27.07 -26.89 -8.55
N LYS A 315 -27.65 -25.74 -8.88
CA LYS A 315 -29.10 -25.60 -9.01
C LYS A 315 -29.66 -26.46 -10.15
N GLN A 316 -29.02 -26.45 -11.32
CA GLN A 316 -29.42 -27.30 -12.44
C GLN A 316 -29.33 -28.79 -12.09
N ALA A 317 -28.26 -29.23 -11.43
CA ALA A 317 -28.11 -30.60 -10.97
C ALA A 317 -29.21 -31.00 -9.97
N LYS A 318 -29.57 -30.09 -9.04
CA LYS A 318 -30.67 -30.29 -8.09
C LYS A 318 -32.03 -30.38 -8.81
N ASP A 319 -32.29 -29.52 -9.78
CA ASP A 319 -33.53 -29.52 -10.55
C ASP A 319 -33.67 -30.82 -11.37
N THR A 320 -32.59 -31.32 -11.99
CA THR A 320 -32.58 -32.65 -12.64
C THR A 320 -32.81 -33.78 -11.64
N SER A 321 -32.18 -33.74 -10.46
CA SER A 321 -32.40 -34.73 -9.41
C SER A 321 -33.86 -34.77 -8.93
N ASN A 322 -34.50 -33.60 -8.80
CA ASN A 322 -35.92 -33.51 -8.46
C ASN A 322 -36.82 -34.09 -9.55
N LEU A 323 -36.52 -33.82 -10.84
CA LEU A 323 -37.25 -34.41 -11.96
C LEU A 323 -37.14 -35.95 -11.95
N LEU A 324 -35.96 -36.49 -11.68
CA LEU A 324 -35.76 -37.94 -11.56
C LEU A 324 -36.55 -38.53 -10.39
N MET A 325 -36.58 -37.85 -9.25
CA MET A 325 -37.39 -38.26 -8.10
C MET A 325 -38.88 -38.29 -8.47
N GLN A 326 -39.37 -37.28 -9.20
CA GLN A 326 -40.75 -37.24 -9.69
C GLN A 326 -41.05 -38.40 -10.66
N PHE A 327 -40.12 -38.71 -11.57
CA PHE A 327 -40.26 -39.86 -12.47
C PHE A 327 -40.29 -41.18 -11.71
N LEU A 328 -39.45 -41.35 -10.69
CA LEU A 328 -39.46 -42.52 -9.80
C LEU A 328 -40.81 -42.67 -9.10
N TRP A 329 -41.35 -41.61 -8.51
CA TRP A 329 -42.67 -41.64 -7.87
C TRP A 329 -43.81 -41.95 -8.85
N LEU A 330 -43.77 -41.38 -10.06
CA LEU A 330 -44.75 -41.65 -11.09
C LEU A 330 -44.69 -43.11 -11.54
N PHE A 331 -43.49 -43.66 -11.70
CA PHE A 331 -43.27 -45.09 -12.00
C PHE A 331 -43.76 -46.00 -10.87
N THR A 332 -43.42 -45.70 -9.61
CA THR A 332 -43.88 -46.45 -8.44
C THR A 332 -45.40 -46.40 -8.32
N GLY A 333 -46.01 -45.23 -8.55
CA GLY A 333 -47.46 -45.07 -8.56
C GLY A 333 -48.14 -45.86 -9.66
N MET A 334 -47.60 -45.83 -10.89
CA MET A 334 -48.12 -46.61 -12.01
C MET A 334 -48.00 -48.12 -11.77
N THR A 335 -46.87 -48.59 -11.23
CA THR A 335 -46.66 -50.02 -10.93
C THR A 335 -47.63 -50.51 -9.85
N ILE A 336 -47.80 -49.75 -8.76
CA ILE A 336 -48.81 -50.05 -7.73
C ILE A 336 -50.22 -50.08 -8.34
N PHE A 337 -50.57 -49.09 -9.17
CA PHE A 337 -51.88 -49.04 -9.84
C PHE A 337 -52.11 -50.27 -10.72
N THR A 338 -51.11 -50.69 -11.51
CA THR A 338 -51.21 -51.91 -12.32
C THR A 338 -51.31 -53.18 -11.50
N ILE A 339 -50.65 -53.25 -10.32
CA ILE A 339 -50.75 -54.40 -9.41
C ILE A 339 -52.14 -54.48 -8.76
N ILE A 340 -52.77 -53.34 -8.44
CA ILE A 340 -54.11 -53.29 -7.83
C ILE A 340 -55.21 -53.62 -8.86
N LEU A 341 -54.99 -53.29 -10.13
CA LEU A 341 -55.95 -53.52 -11.23
C LEU A 341 -55.94 -54.95 -11.79
N PHE A 342 -54.87 -55.71 -11.51
CA PHE A 342 -54.72 -57.13 -11.84
C PHE A 342 -55.07 -57.99 -10.63
#